data_AF-A0A9Q3SPN4-F1
#
_entry.id   AF-A0A9Q3SPN4-F1
#
_cell.length_a   1.000
_cell.length_b   1.000
_cell.length_c   1.000
_cell.angle_alpha   90.00
_cell.angle_beta   90.00
_cell.angle_gamma   90.00
#
_symmetry.space_group_name_H-M   'P 1'
#
loop_
_entity.id
_entity.type
_entity.pdbx_description
1 polymer ?
#
loop_
_entity_poly.entity_id
_entity_poly.type
_entity_poly.pdbx_seq_one_letter_code
_entity_poly.pdbx_strand_id
1 'polypeptide(L)' 'MADESDVAQARVFLTALGAEIAAVTVQLEDARRLAAEARSRGNAPLGAWHEQQVAAHKKMLRELHRQTHNLRTRFAVT' A
#
# COMPACT_ATOMS: atom_id res chain seq x y z
N MET A 1 -28.56 -7.18 4.35
CA MET A 1 -27.83 -7.61 5.56
C MET A 1 -26.81 -8.63 5.09
N ALA A 2 -25.52 -8.39 5.32
CA ALA A 2 -24.51 -9.43 5.11
C ALA A 2 -24.69 -10.49 6.20
N ASP A 3 -24.53 -11.76 5.85
CA ASP A 3 -24.60 -12.84 6.84
C ASP A 3 -23.36 -12.78 7.77
N GLU A 4 -23.43 -13.39 8.95
CA GLU A 4 -22.32 -13.45 9.91
C GLU A 4 -21.05 -14.06 9.27
N SER A 5 -21.24 -15.03 8.37
CA SER A 5 -20.17 -15.62 7.56
C SER A 5 -19.50 -14.59 6.63
N ASP A 6 -20.28 -13.72 5.98
CA ASP A 6 -19.74 -12.69 5.08
C ASP A 6 -18.93 -11.64 5.87
N VAL A 7 -19.41 -11.28 7.06
CA VAL A 7 -18.70 -10.36 7.97
C VAL A 7 -17.40 -10.98 8.47
N ALA A 8 -17.40 -12.26 8.82
CA ALA A 8 -16.19 -12.98 9.22
C ALA A 8 -15.17 -13.02 8.08
N GLN A 9 -15.61 -13.31 6.85
CA GLN A 9 -14.75 -13.29 5.67
C GLN A 9 -14.20 -11.90 5.37
N ALA A 10 -15.01 -10.85 5.52
CA ALA A 10 -14.55 -9.47 5.36
C ALA A 10 -13.44 -9.11 6.36
N ARG A 11 -13.49 -9.58 7.60
CA ARG A 11 -12.42 -9.39 8.60
C ARG A 11 -11.11 -10.07 8.19
N VAL A 12 -11.17 -11.26 7.60
CA VAL A 12 -9.99 -11.94 7.06
C VAL A 12 -9.35 -11.12 5.95
N PHE A 13 -10.14 -10.62 4.99
CA PHE A 13 -9.62 -9.75 3.92
C PHE A 13 -9.05 -8.43 4.46
N LEU A 14 -9.69 -7.81 5.45
CA LEU A 14 -9.17 -6.60 6.09
C LEU A 14 -7.81 -6.85 6.76
N THR A 15 -7.62 -8.02 7.36
CA THR A 15 -6.33 -8.42 7.95
C THR A 15 -5.26 -8.57 6.87
N ALA A 16 -5.58 -9.23 5.76
CA ALA A 16 -4.67 -9.39 4.63
C ALA A 16 -4.28 -8.03 4.01
N LEU A 17 -5.25 -7.17 3.75
CA LEU A 17 -5.01 -5.80 3.24
C LEU A 17 -4.16 -4.98 4.21
N GLY A 18 -4.34 -5.14 5.53
CA GLY A 18 -3.49 -4.50 6.53
C GLY A 18 -2.02 -4.92 6.41
N ALA A 19 -1.76 -6.21 6.21
CA ALA A 19 -0.41 -6.73 5.98
C ALA A 19 0.18 -6.21 4.66
N GLU A 20 -0.61 -6.16 3.59
CA GLU A 20 -0.18 -5.60 2.30
C GLU A 20 0.14 -4.10 2.39
N ILE A 21 -0.69 -3.30 3.09
CA ILE A 21 -0.42 -1.88 3.33
C ILE A 21 0.91 -1.72 4.08
N ALA A 22 1.17 -2.52 5.10
CA ALA A 22 2.43 -2.49 5.83
C ALA A 22 3.62 -2.81 4.92
N ALA A 23 3.53 -3.87 4.10
CA ALA A 23 4.58 -4.27 3.18
C ALA A 23 4.88 -3.19 2.12
N VAL A 24 3.85 -2.64 1.48
CA VAL A 24 4.02 -1.58 0.46
C VAL A 24 4.54 -0.29 1.09
N THR A 25 4.19 0.00 2.35
CA THR A 25 4.75 1.15 3.08
C THR A 25 6.26 1.00 3.27
N VAL A 26 6.75 -0.19 3.64
CA VAL A 26 8.20 -0.46 3.72
C VAL A 26 8.87 -0.26 2.36
N GLN A 27 8.31 -0.83 1.29
CA GLN A 27 8.84 -0.67 -0.07
C GLN A 27 8.88 0.78 -0.54
N LEU A 28 7.89 1.59 -0.14
CA LEU A 28 7.84 3.02 -0.42
C LEU A 28 8.99 3.76 0.27
N GLU A 29 9.23 3.50 1.56
CA GLU A 29 10.34 4.14 2.29
C GLU A 29 11.70 3.68 1.74
N ASP A 30 11.85 2.42 1.37
CA ASP A 30 13.06 1.90 0.72
C ASP A 30 13.32 2.60 -0.61
N ALA A 31 12.31 2.72 -1.47
CA ALA A 31 12.44 3.41 -2.75
C ALA A 31 12.82 4.89 -2.57
N ARG A 32 12.28 5.58 -1.54
CA ARG A 32 12.67 6.97 -1.23
C ARG A 32 14.12 7.07 -0.78
N ARG A 33 14.55 6.17 0.10
CA ARG A 33 15.94 6.11 0.57
C ARG A 33 16.89 5.89 -0.61
N LEU A 34 16.61 4.91 -1.46
CA LEU A 34 17.44 4.60 -2.63
C LEU A 34 17.46 5.73 -3.66
N ALA A 35 16.35 6.44 -3.86
CA ALA A 35 16.32 7.65 -4.70
C ALA A 35 17.22 8.77 -4.13
N ALA A 36 17.21 8.98 -2.81
CA ALA A 36 18.09 9.95 -2.16
C ALA A 36 19.57 9.55 -2.27
N GLU A 37 19.89 8.27 -2.05
CA GLU A 37 21.25 7.74 -2.19
C GLU A 37 21.76 7.88 -3.64
N ALA A 38 20.95 7.51 -4.63
CA ALA A 38 21.32 7.64 -6.04
C ALA A 38 21.61 9.10 -6.43
N ARG A 39 20.80 10.05 -5.94
CA ARG A 39 21.04 11.49 -6.13
C ARG A 39 22.34 11.96 -5.48
N SER A 40 22.62 11.53 -4.24
CA SER A 40 23.87 11.88 -3.54
C SER A 40 25.13 11.38 -4.26
N ARG A 41 25.01 10.27 -5.01
CA ARG A 41 26.09 9.68 -5.81
C ARG A 41 26.15 10.19 -7.25
N GLY A 42 25.30 11.15 -7.63
CA GLY A 42 25.23 11.70 -8.99
C GLY A 42 24.65 10.74 -10.04
N ASN A 43 24.01 9.64 -9.62
CA ASN A 43 23.41 8.67 -10.54
C ASN A 43 21.95 9.03 -10.84
N ALA A 44 21.77 10.02 -11.70
CA ALA A 44 20.44 10.53 -12.05
C ALA A 44 19.50 9.47 -12.67
N PRO A 45 19.94 8.58 -13.59
CA PRO A 45 19.06 7.54 -14.13
C PRO A 45 18.52 6.58 -13.07
N LEU A 46 19.38 6.12 -12.15
CA LEU A 46 18.95 5.24 -11.06
C LEU A 46 18.03 5.97 -10.08
N GLY A 47 18.32 7.24 -9.78
CA GLY A 47 17.45 8.08 -8.94
C GLY A 47 16.05 8.22 -9.54
N ALA A 48 15.94 8.53 -10.83
CA ALA A 48 14.67 8.63 -11.54
C ALA A 48 13.89 7.31 -11.53
N TRP A 49 14.57 6.17 -11.67
CA TRP A 49 13.92 4.85 -11.56
C TRP A 49 13.31 4.64 -10.17
N HIS A 50 14.05 4.93 -9.10
CA HIS A 50 13.52 4.81 -7.74
C HIS A 50 12.36 5.79 -7.47
N GLU A 51 12.40 7.01 -8.04
CA GLU A 51 11.28 7.96 -7.95
C GLU A 51 10.02 7.45 -8.64
N GLN A 52 10.15 6.73 -9.77
CA GLN A 52 9.02 6.05 -10.41
C GLN A 52 8.45 4.93 -9.51
N GLN A 53 9.31 4.16 -8.84
CA GLN A 53 8.86 3.17 -7.86
C GLN A 53 8.11 3.83 -6.69
N VAL A 54 8.59 4.97 -6.18
CA VAL A 54 7.88 5.76 -5.16
C VAL A 54 6.47 6.14 -5.63
N ALA A 55 6.33 6.61 -6.88
CA ALA A 55 5.03 6.94 -7.44
C ALA A 55 4.10 5.72 -7.57
N ALA A 56 4.65 4.58 -7.99
CA ALA A 56 3.93 3.31 -8.10
C ALA A 56 3.43 2.83 -6.72
N HIS A 57 4.29 2.78 -5.70
CA HIS A 57 3.91 2.39 -4.35
C HIS A 57 2.87 3.34 -3.73
N LYS A 58 2.98 4.66 -3.95
CA LYS A 58 1.94 5.62 -3.54
C LYS A 58 0.58 5.35 -4.22
N LYS A 59 0.58 4.97 -5.50
CA LYS A 59 -0.66 4.58 -6.20
C LYS A 59 -1.24 3.30 -5.59
N MET A 60 -0.41 2.31 -5.33
CA MET A 60 -0.82 1.05 -4.70
C MET A 60 -1.42 1.28 -3.31
N LEU A 61 -0.76 2.05 -2.44
CA LEU A 61 -1.29 2.37 -1.11
C LEU A 61 -2.64 3.07 -1.17
N ARG A 62 -2.84 4.00 -2.10
CA ARG A 62 -4.16 4.65 -2.27
C ARG A 62 -5.25 3.63 -2.61
N GLU A 63 -4.94 2.69 -3.48
CA GLU A 63 -5.89 1.65 -3.87
C GLU A 63 -6.18 0.67 -2.72
N LEU A 64 -5.16 0.22 -1.98
CA LEU A 64 -5.35 -0.65 -0.81
C LEU A 64 -6.18 0.01 0.29
N HIS A 65 -5.94 1.31 0.57
CA HIS A 65 -6.78 2.07 1.50
C HIS A 65 -8.22 2.21 1.00
N ARG A 66 -8.42 2.43 -0.31
CA ARG A 66 -9.76 2.49 -0.91
C ARG A 66 -10.49 1.15 -0.77
N GLN A 67 -9.82 0.04 -1.01
CA GLN A 67 -10.39 -1.30 -0.84
C GLN A 67 -10.74 -1.59 0.61
N THR A 68 -9.86 -1.24 1.54
CA THR A 68 -10.09 -1.34 2.99
C THR A 68 -11.33 -0.54 3.39
N HIS A 69 -11.42 0.71 2.95
CA HIS A 69 -12.58 1.57 3.22
C HIS A 69 -13.87 0.98 2.64
N ASN A 70 -13.85 0.52 1.39
CA ASN A 70 -15.02 -0.10 0.77
C ASN A 70 -15.50 -1.35 1.51
N LEU A 71 -14.58 -2.21 1.96
CA LEU A 71 -14.93 -3.39 2.75
C LEU A 71 -15.54 -3.02 4.10
N ARG A 72 -14.91 -2.09 4.83
CA ARG A 72 -15.44 -1.58 6.11
C ARG A 72 -16.85 -1.02 5.95
N THR A 73 -17.06 -0.15 4.95
CA THR A 73 -18.37 0.47 4.67
C THR A 73 -19.41 -0.58 4.27
N ARG A 74 -19.07 -1.51 3.38
CA ARG A 74 -20.02 -2.52 2.87
C ARG A 74 -20.47 -3.50 3.95
N PHE A 75 -19.58 -3.89 4.84
CA PHE A 75 -19.84 -4.90 5.87
C PHE A 75 -20.04 -4.30 7.27
N ALA A 76 -20.11 -2.97 7.39
CA ALA A 76 -20.22 -2.24 8.65
C ALA A 76 -19.19 -2.68 9.71
N VAL A 77 -17.99 -3.04 9.25
CA VAL A 77 -16.88 -3.46 10.12
C VAL A 77 -16.13 -2.20 10.54
N THR A 78 -16.18 -1.91 11.84
CA THR A 78 -15.45 -0.80 12.47
C THR A 78 -13.98 -1.13 12.63
#